data_AF-X0TE63-F1
#
_entry.id   AF-X0TE63-F1
#
_cell.length_a   1.000
_cell.length_b   1.000
_cell.length_c   1.000
_cell.angle_alpha   90.00
_cell.angle_beta   90.00
_cell.angle_gamma   90.00
#
_symmetry.space_group_name_H-M   'P 1'
#
loop_
_entity.id
_entity.type
_entity.pdbx_description
1 polymer ?
#
loop_
_entity_poly.entity_id
_entity_poly.type
_entity_poly.pdbx_seq_one_letter_code
_entity_poly.pdbx_strand_id
1 'polypeptide(L)' 'HIIFYSIFKHLLFMIRDSSIEDGPIDIAKYEENIKNILDRAVKLFRRTDLPELAEKWDKILNTYRTKKKIS' A
#
# COMPACT_ATOMS: atom_id res chain seq x y z
N HIS A 1 -11.17 -9.75 -16.04
CA HIS A 1 -10.22 -8.78 -16.64
C HIS A 1 -10.57 -7.32 -16.36
N ILE A 2 -11.81 -6.85 -16.59
CA ILE A 2 -12.18 -5.42 -16.41
C ILE A 2 -12.14 -4.95 -14.94
N ILE A 3 -12.60 -5.78 -14.00
CA ILE A 3 -12.65 -5.44 -12.57
C ILE A 3 -11.24 -5.25 -11.99
N PHE A 4 -10.30 -6.14 -12.34
CA PHE A 4 -8.91 -6.04 -11.91
C PHE A 4 -8.24 -4.75 -12.41
N TYR A 5 -8.49 -4.37 -13.67
CA TYR A 5 -7.94 -3.14 -14.24
C TYR A 5 -8.49 -1.89 -13.53
N SER A 6 -9.77 -1.87 -13.19
CA SER A 6 -10.40 -0.78 -12.44
C SER A 6 -9.80 -0.64 -11.04
N ILE A 7 -9.66 -1.75 -10.32
CA ILE A 7 -9.03 -1.82 -8.99
C ILE A 7 -7.58 -1.33 -9.05
N PHE A 8 -6.81 -1.82 -10.02
CA PHE A 8 -5.41 -1.46 -10.19
C PHE A 8 -5.23 0.03 -10.55
N LYS A 9 -6.10 0.57 -11.42
CA LYS A 9 -6.08 2.00 -11.79
C LYS A 9 -6.42 2.89 -10.59
N HIS A 10 -7.34 2.47 -9.74
CA HIS A 10 -7.68 3.18 -8.50
C HIS A 10 -6.51 3.17 -7.51
N LEU A 11 -5.83 2.02 -7.37
CA LEU A 11 -4.65 1.89 -6.52
C LEU A 11 -3.51 2.83 -6.99
N LEU A 12 -3.25 2.85 -8.30
CA LEU A 12 -2.27 3.74 -8.93
C LEU A 12 -2.59 5.22 -8.72
N PHE A 13 -3.87 5.59 -8.84
CA PHE A 13 -4.33 6.95 -8.62
C PHE A 13 -4.07 7.40 -7.17
N MET A 14 -4.40 6.55 -6.19
CA MET A 14 -4.17 6.86 -4.77
C MET A 14 -2.69 6.98 -4.41
N ILE A 15 -1.81 6.18 -5.03
CA ILE A 15 -0.36 6.29 -4.83
C ILE A 15 0.14 7.63 -5.38
N ARG A 16 -0.29 8.01 -6.57
CA ARG A 16 0.12 9.26 -7.23
C ARG A 16 -0.29 10.49 -6.42
N ASP A 17 -1.51 10.49 -5.89
CA ASP A 17 -2.05 11.58 -5.06
C ASP A 17 -1.26 11.77 -3.76
N SER A 18 -0.77 10.67 -3.18
CA SER A 18 0.04 10.70 -1.94
C SER A 18 1.49 11.16 -2.12
N SER A 19 1.93 11.42 -3.36
CA SER A 19 3.35 11.58 -3.71
C SER A 19 3.80 13.01 -4.03
N ILE A 20 2.95 14.04 -3.91
CA ILE A 20 3.29 15.40 -4.35
C ILE A 20 3.07 16.42 -3.22
N GLU A 21 4.09 16.60 -2.39
CA GLU A 21 4.36 17.87 -1.71
C GLU A 21 5.86 18.18 -1.94
N ASP A 22 6.17 19.21 -2.73
CA ASP A 22 7.53 19.67 -3.08
C ASP A 22 8.24 20.36 -1.88
N GLY A 23 8.31 19.67 -0.74
CA GLY A 23 8.98 20.11 0.48
C GLY A 23 10.16 19.20 0.88
N PRO A 24 10.93 19.53 1.93
CA PRO A 24 11.92 18.61 2.47
C PRO A 24 11.24 17.27 2.75
N ILE A 25 11.75 16.20 2.12
CA ILE A 25 11.15 14.87 2.15
C ILE A 25 11.07 14.44 3.62
N ASP A 26 9.88 14.53 4.19
CA ASP A 26 9.59 13.95 5.48
C ASP A 26 9.48 12.44 5.26
N ILE A 27 10.62 11.77 5.43
CA ILE A 27 10.78 10.32 5.26
C ILE A 27 9.75 9.59 6.12
N ALA A 28 9.42 10.10 7.32
CA ALA A 28 8.43 9.48 8.19
C ALA A 28 7.01 9.57 7.61
N LYS A 29 6.64 10.72 7.02
CA LYS A 29 5.35 10.91 6.32
C LYS A 29 5.24 10.01 5.08
N TYR A 30 6.32 9.86 4.31
CA TYR A 30 6.35 8.93 3.16
C TYR A 30 6.23 7.47 3.58
N GLU A 31 6.97 7.05 4.61
CA GLU A 31 6.87 5.69 5.16
C GLU A 31 5.46 5.37 5.68
N GLU A 32 4.82 6.34 6.33
CA GLU A 32 3.44 6.21 6.79
C GLU A 32 2.45 6.09 5.62
N ASN A 33 2.62 6.90 4.56
CA ASN A 33 1.82 6.80 3.34
C ASN A 33 1.97 5.43 2.68
N ILE A 34 3.20 4.91 2.55
CA ILE A 34 3.47 3.57 2.00
C ILE A 34 2.76 2.49 2.84
N LYS A 35 2.85 2.58 4.18
CA LYS A 35 2.15 1.64 5.08
C LYS A 35 0.64 1.69 4.88
N ASN A 36 0.06 2.88 4.72
CA ASN A 36 -1.36 3.07 4.50
C ASN A 36 -1.83 2.52 3.15
N ILE A 37 -1.03 2.68 2.10
CA ILE A 37 -1.31 2.11 0.76
C ILE A 37 -1.29 0.57 0.83
N LEU A 38 -0.26 0.00 1.46
CA LEU A 38 -0.12 -1.44 1.62
C LEU A 38 -1.28 -2.05 2.43
N ASP A 39 -1.71 -1.39 3.51
CA ASP A 39 -2.85 -1.83 4.33
C ASP A 39 -4.17 -1.81 3.53
N ARG A 40 -4.38 -0.75 2.72
CA ARG A 40 -5.53 -0.63 1.81
C ARG A 40 -5.52 -1.70 0.73
N ALA A 41 -4.36 -2.01 0.15
CA ALA A 41 -4.21 -3.07 -0.85
C ALA A 41 -4.56 -4.45 -0.28
N VAL A 42 -4.06 -4.80 0.91
CA VAL A 42 -4.40 -6.07 1.59
C VAL A 42 -5.90 -6.18 1.84
N LYS A 43 -6.54 -5.13 2.38
CA LYS A 43 -7.98 -5.09 2.60
C LYS A 43 -8.78 -5.25 1.31
N LEU A 44 -8.31 -4.65 0.22
CA LEU A 44 -8.94 -4.75 -1.10
C LEU A 44 -8.89 -6.18 -1.63
N PHE A 45 -7.71 -6.81 -1.60
CA PHE A 45 -7.54 -8.20 -2.05
C PHE A 45 -8.36 -9.21 -1.23
N ARG A 46 -8.48 -9.00 0.09
CA ARG A 46 -9.37 -9.81 0.95
C ARG A 46 -10.84 -9.65 0.58
N ARG A 47 -11.28 -8.45 0.17
CA ARG A 47 -12.67 -8.18 -0.22
C ARG A 47 -13.02 -8.70 -1.62
N THR A 48 -12.03 -8.82 -2.50
CA THR A 48 -12.22 -9.28 -3.89
C THR A 48 -11.90 -10.75 -4.09
N ASP A 49 -11.86 -11.53 -3.01
CA ASP A 49 -11.62 -12.99 -3.03
C ASP A 49 -10.28 -13.38 -3.70
N LEU A 50 -9.23 -12.59 -3.43
CA LEU A 50 -7.85 -12.83 -3.88
C LEU A 50 -6.93 -13.16 -2.68
N PRO A 51 -7.13 -14.31 -1.99
CA PRO A 51 -6.47 -14.59 -0.72
C PRO A 51 -4.94 -14.74 -0.83
N GLU A 52 -4.43 -15.38 -1.88
CA GLU A 52 -2.98 -15.50 -2.09
C GLU A 52 -2.30 -14.14 -2.27
N LEU A 53 -2.98 -13.23 -2.98
CA LEU A 53 -2.46 -11.88 -3.20
C LEU A 53 -2.52 -11.09 -1.90
N ALA A 54 -3.61 -11.21 -1.14
CA ALA A 54 -3.68 -10.63 0.20
C ALA A 54 -2.54 -11.10 1.12
N GLU A 55 -2.23 -12.39 1.15
CA GLU A 55 -1.12 -12.94 1.95
C GLU A 55 0.25 -12.41 1.54
N LYS A 56 0.54 -12.37 0.23
CA LYS A 56 1.83 -11.87 -0.29
C LYS A 56 2.05 -10.41 0.13
N TRP A 57 1.01 -9.58 0.01
CA TRP A 57 1.09 -8.17 0.38
C TRP A 57 1.08 -7.94 1.90
N ASP A 58 0.41 -8.80 2.68
CA ASP A 58 0.44 -8.77 4.14
C ASP A 58 1.85 -9.08 4.69
N LYS A 59 2.56 -10.05 4.07
CA LYS A 59 3.97 -10.33 4.40
C LYS A 59 4.88 -9.12 4.16
N ILE A 60 4.71 -8.43 3.03
CA ILE A 60 5.47 -7.21 2.71
C ILE A 60 5.18 -6.10 3.74
N LEU A 61 3.91 -5.91 4.08
CA LEU A 61 3.48 -4.95 5.11
C LEU A 61 4.06 -5.28 6.49
N ASN A 62 4.09 -6.55 6.88
CA ASN A 62 4.68 -6.98 8.14
C ASN A 62 6.19 -6.75 8.17
N THR A 63 6.92 -7.00 7.08
CA THR A 63 8.35 -6.64 7.00
C THR A 63 8.59 -5.15 7.22
N TYR A 64 7.75 -4.29 6.65
CA TYR A 64 7.80 -2.85 6.86
C TYR A 64 7.52 -2.45 8.32
N ARG A 65 6.51 -3.07 8.95
CA ARG A 65 6.16 -2.84 10.37
C ARG A 65 7.27 -3.28 11.32
N THR A 66 7.91 -4.41 11.04
CA THR A 66 8.97 -4.98 11.88
C THR A 66 10.27 -4.17 11.78
N LYS A 67 10.61 -3.65 10.59
CA LYS A 67 11.78 -2.76 10.42
C LYS A 67 11.69 -1.51 11.30
N LYS A 68 10.48 -0.93 11.45
CA LYS A 68 10.22 0.23 12.33
C LYS A 68 10.29 -0.09 13.83
N LYS A 69 10.30 -1.37 14.22
CA LYS A 69 10.41 -1.80 15.63
C LYS A 69 11.87 -1.96 16.10
N ILE A 70 12.82 -1.96 15.16
CA ILE A 70 14.24 -2.24 15.40
C ILE A 70 15.10 -0.97 15.24
N SER A 71 14.54 0.13 14.72
CA SER A 71 15.12 1.49 14.78
C SER A 71 14.42 2.32 15.84
#